data_AF-A0A8J8BKM2-F1
#
_entry.id   AF-A0A8J8BKM2-F1
#
_cell.length_a   1.000
_cell.length_b   1.000
_cell.length_c   1.000
_cell.angle_alpha   90.00
_cell.angle_beta   90.00
_cell.angle_gamma   90.00
#
_symmetry.space_group_name_H-M   'P 1'
#
loop_
_entity.id
_entity.type
_entity.pdbx_description
1 polymer ?
#
loop_
_entity_poly.entity_id
_entity_poly.type
_entity_poly.pdbx_seq_one_letter_code
_entity_poly.pdbx_strand_id
1 'polypeptide(L)' 'MPLVELQVNSLKVEELEAVRLVGFECLEQEEAASKMGVSRRTLARDLISARKKIADALITGKAIEIKGGFYNTVGRK' A
#
# COMPACT_ATOMS: atom_id res chain seq x y z
N MET A 1 7.89 -27.86 -0.70
CA MET A 1 8.79 -26.79 -0.23
C MET A 1 8.29 -26.32 1.14
N PRO A 2 9.16 -26.12 2.15
CA PRO A 2 8.73 -25.59 3.45
C PRO A 2 8.50 -24.06 3.34
N LEU A 3 7.48 -23.56 4.04
CA LEU A 3 6.95 -22.19 4.01
C LEU A 3 7.89 -21.08 4.58
N VAL A 4 9.17 -21.37 4.83
CA VAL A 4 9.96 -20.64 5.84
C VAL A 4 10.56 -19.31 5.38
N GLU A 5 10.57 -18.96 4.09
CA GLU A 5 11.11 -17.67 3.64
C GLU A 5 10.33 -17.06 2.46
N LEU A 6 9.04 -16.79 2.62
CA LEU A 6 8.38 -15.92 1.66
C LEU A 6 8.96 -14.50 1.82
N GLN A 7 9.64 -14.01 0.78
CA GLN A 7 10.02 -12.60 0.69
C GLN A 7 8.74 -11.75 0.80
N VAL A 8 8.80 -10.65 1.57
CA VAL A 8 7.64 -9.82 1.91
C VAL A 8 7.84 -8.40 1.43
N ASN A 9 6.84 -7.87 0.72
CA ASN A 9 6.73 -6.47 0.38
C ASN A 9 5.83 -5.75 1.39
N SER A 10 6.42 -4.85 2.19
CA SER A 10 5.67 -4.04 3.14
C SER A 10 5.06 -2.81 2.46
N LEU A 11 3.73 -2.82 2.32
CA LEU A 11 2.89 -1.73 1.85
C LEU A 11 2.52 -0.85 3.05
N LYS A 12 2.63 0.47 2.91
CA LYS A 12 2.18 1.39 3.96
C LYS A 12 0.67 1.56 3.96
N VAL A 13 0.08 1.99 5.07
CA VAL A 13 -1.36 2.29 5.09
C VAL A 13 -1.70 3.48 4.21
N GLU A 14 -0.82 4.50 4.13
CA GLU A 14 -1.04 5.62 3.21
C GLU A 14 -0.97 5.15 1.75
N GLU A 15 -0.07 4.23 1.44
CA GLU A 15 0.06 3.61 0.12
C GLU A 15 -1.17 2.76 -0.24
N LEU A 16 -1.68 1.99 0.72
CA LEU A 16 -2.90 1.19 0.55
C LEU A 16 -4.13 2.09 0.34
N GLU A 17 -4.26 3.14 1.15
CA GLU A 17 -5.38 4.08 1.06
C GLU A 17 -5.37 4.82 -0.27
N ALA A 18 -4.20 5.22 -0.76
CA ALA A 18 -4.07 5.82 -2.08
C ALA A 18 -4.54 4.87 -3.19
N VAL A 19 -4.16 3.58 -3.11
CA VAL A 19 -4.62 2.55 -4.06
C VAL A 19 -6.13 2.32 -3.95
N ARG A 20 -6.70 2.34 -2.74
CA ARG A 20 -8.14 2.19 -2.51
C ARG A 20 -8.92 3.33 -3.18
N LEU A 21 -8.55 4.58 -2.92
CA LEU A 21 -9.25 5.76 -3.43
C LEU A 21 -9.15 5.88 -4.96
N VAL A 22 -7.96 5.74 -5.52
CA VAL A 22 -7.78 5.97 -6.98
C VAL A 22 -7.99 4.70 -7.80
N GLY A 23 -7.56 3.55 -7.29
CA GLY A 23 -7.61 2.28 -8.03
C GLY A 23 -8.91 1.50 -7.87
N PHE A 24 -9.57 1.59 -6.71
CA PHE A 24 -10.80 0.84 -6.42
C PHE A 24 -12.04 1.74 -6.45
N GLU A 25 -11.99 2.92 -5.83
CA GLU A 25 -13.10 3.89 -5.87
C GLU A 25 -13.09 4.80 -7.11
N CYS A 26 -12.04 4.70 -7.95
CA CYS A 26 -11.88 5.46 -9.18
C CYS A 26 -11.98 6.99 -8.99
N LEU A 27 -11.56 7.50 -7.83
CA LEU A 27 -11.54 8.94 -7.59
C LEU A 27 -10.42 9.62 -8.39
N GLU A 28 -10.68 10.86 -8.79
CA GLU A 28 -9.65 11.74 -9.34
C GLU A 28 -8.54 11.99 -8.32
N GLN A 29 -7.30 12.15 -8.79
CA GLN A 29 -6.14 12.32 -7.89
C GLN A 29 -6.28 13.55 -6.98
N GLU A 30 -6.93 14.61 -7.44
CA GLU A 30 -7.17 15.79 -6.61
C GLU A 30 -8.14 15.49 -5.46
N GLU A 31 -9.21 14.76 -5.74
CA GLU A 31 -10.20 14.37 -4.72
C GLU A 31 -9.58 13.40 -3.71
N ALA A 32 -8.84 12.40 -4.19
CA ALA A 32 -8.15 11.45 -3.33
C ALA A 32 -7.10 12.13 -2.44
N ALA A 33 -6.31 13.08 -2.98
CA ALA A 33 -5.32 13.83 -2.21
C ALA A 33 -5.99 14.68 -1.12
N SER A 34 -7.11 15.34 -1.45
CA SER A 34 -7.93 16.10 -0.51
C SER A 34 -8.48 15.22 0.61
N LYS A 35 -9.05 14.05 0.29
CA LYS A 35 -9.55 13.07 1.28
C LYS A 35 -8.47 12.55 2.21
N MET A 36 -7.24 12.38 1.72
CA MET A 36 -6.11 11.95 2.53
C MET A 36 -5.44 13.10 3.31
N GLY A 37 -5.83 14.36 3.08
CA GLY A 37 -5.19 15.52 3.72
C GLY A 37 -3.74 15.72 3.31
N VAL A 38 -3.35 15.31 2.09
CA VAL A 38 -1.98 15.40 1.58
C VAL A 38 -1.92 16.17 0.26
N SER A 39 -0.72 16.57 -0.16
CA SER A 39 -0.53 17.17 -1.47
C SER A 39 -0.74 16.14 -2.60
N ARG A 40 -1.19 16.59 -3.78
CA ARG A 40 -1.21 15.77 -5.02
C ARG A 40 0.10 15.03 -5.27
N ARG A 41 1.23 15.70 -5.03
CA ARG A 41 2.57 15.11 -5.20
C ARG A 41 2.83 13.95 -4.24
N THR A 42 2.37 14.08 -2.99
CA THR A 42 2.47 13.03 -1.97
C THR A 42 1.63 11.83 -2.38
N LEU A 43 0.36 12.04 -2.74
CA LEU A 43 -0.53 10.99 -3.23
C LEU A 43 0.07 10.26 -4.43
N ALA A 44 0.55 11.00 -5.43
CA ALA A 44 1.16 10.42 -6.63
C ALA A 44 2.38 9.57 -6.30
N ARG A 45 3.24 10.02 -5.38
CA ARG A 45 4.40 9.25 -4.91
C ARG A 45 3.96 7.96 -4.22
N ASP A 46 2.97 8.04 -3.35
CA ASP A 46 2.49 6.89 -2.57
C ASP A 46 1.80 5.88 -3.50
N LEU A 47 1.02 6.32 -4.49
CA LEU A 47 0.46 5.47 -5.56
C LEU A 47 1.53 4.73 -6.37
N ILE A 48 2.56 5.44 -6.82
CA ILE A 48 3.65 4.84 -7.60
C ILE A 48 4.38 3.78 -6.76
N SER A 49 4.69 4.11 -5.50
CA SER A 49 5.33 3.18 -4.56
C SER A 49 4.47 1.94 -4.32
N ALA A 50 3.18 2.13 -4.06
CA ALA A 50 2.23 1.05 -3.80
C ALA A 50 2.12 0.10 -5.01
N ARG A 51 1.90 0.66 -6.21
CA ARG A 51 1.77 -0.12 -7.45
C ARG A 51 3.04 -0.92 -7.73
N LYS A 52 4.22 -0.36 -7.50
CA LYS A 52 5.50 -1.06 -7.67
C LYS A 52 5.60 -2.27 -6.74
N LYS A 53 5.27 -2.10 -5.46
CA LYS A 53 5.31 -3.17 -4.45
C LYS A 53 4.29 -4.27 -4.74
N ILE A 54 3.08 -3.89 -5.15
CA ILE A 54 2.02 -4.83 -5.54
C ILE A 54 2.45 -5.61 -6.78
N ALA A 55 2.93 -4.93 -7.82
CA ALA A 55 3.38 -5.57 -9.05
C ALA A 55 4.54 -6.55 -8.80
N ASP A 56 5.56 -6.12 -8.06
CA ASP A 56 6.68 -6.99 -7.68
C ASP A 56 6.20 -8.22 -6.92
N ALA A 57 5.26 -8.07 -5.98
CA ALA A 57 4.73 -9.19 -5.22
C ALA A 57 3.93 -10.18 -6.07
N LEU A 58 3.05 -9.67 -6.94
CA LEU A 58 2.26 -10.51 -7.83
C LEU A 58 3.12 -11.25 -8.87
N ILE A 59 4.18 -10.61 -9.38
CA ILE A 59 5.06 -11.20 -10.40
C ILE A 59 6.03 -12.21 -9.80
N THR A 60 6.59 -11.93 -8.62
CA THR A 60 7.65 -12.75 -8.01
C THR A 60 7.15 -13.72 -6.93
N GLY A 61 5.85 -13.72 -6.64
CA GLY A 61 5.24 -14.59 -5.63
C GLY A 61 5.55 -14.17 -4.19
N LYS A 62 5.88 -12.90 -3.95
CA LYS A 62 6.13 -12.37 -2.61
C LYS A 62 4.82 -12.14 -1.87
N ALA A 63 4.87 -12.23 -0.54
CA ALA A 63 3.74 -11.82 0.30
C ALA A 63 3.64 -10.29 0.30
N ILE A 64 2.42 -9.78 0.42
CA ILE A 64 2.18 -8.37 0.72
C ILE A 64 1.79 -8.28 2.19
N GLU A 65 2.48 -7.41 2.92
CA GLU A 65 2.20 -7.10 4.31
C GLU A 65 1.85 -5.62 4.42
N ILE A 66 0.85 -5.26 5.22
CA ILE A 66 0.47 -3.86 5.42
C ILE A 66 1.05 -3.38 6.75
N LYS A 67 1.94 -2.38 6.69
CA LYS A 67 2.67 -1.82 7.85
C LYS A 67 2.65 -0.31 7.87
N GLY A 68 2.37 0.27 9.03
CA GLY A 68 2.46 1.72 9.25
C GLY A 68 1.10 2.38 9.42
N GLY A 69 1.06 3.40 10.27
CA GLY A 69 -0.14 3.90 10.94
C GLY A 69 0.06 3.74 12.45
N PHE A 70 -0.41 4.68 13.26
CA PHE A 70 -0.45 4.54 14.72
C PHE A 70 -1.52 3.50 15.09
N TYR A 71 -1.30 2.24 14.74
CA TYR A 71 -2.00 1.12 15.34
C TYR A 71 -0.95 0.15 15.82
N ASN A 72 -0.94 -0.05 17.14
CA ASN A 72 -0.28 -1.19 17.75
C ASN A 72 -0.73 -2.42 16.96
N THR A 73 0.17 -3.03 16.21
CA THR A 73 0.05 -4.42 15.83
C THR A 73 0.04 -5.20 17.14
N VAL A 74 -1.15 -5.44 17.67
CA VAL A 74 -1.36 -6.44 18.72
C VAL A 74 -0.97 -7.75 18.05
N GLY A 75 0.27 -8.18 18.31
CA GLY A 75 0.79 -9.43 17.79
C GLY A 75 -0.19 -10.54 18.12
N ARG A 76 -0.73 -11.17 17.07
CA ARG A 76 -1.34 -12.49 17.24
C ARG A 76 -0.20 -13.47 17.48
N LYS A 77 -0.06 -13.86 18.75
CA LYS A 77 0.56 -15.12 19.17
C LYS A 77 -0.21 -16.30 18.58
#